data_AF-A0A4Q4WZM9-F1
#
_entry.id   AF-A0A4Q4WZM9-F1
#
_cell.length_a   1.000
_cell.length_b   1.000
_cell.length_c   1.000
_cell.angle_alpha   90.00
_cell.angle_beta   90.00
_cell.angle_gamma   90.00
#
_symmetry.space_group_name_H-M   'P 1'
#
loop_
_entity.id
_entity.type
_entity.pdbx_description
1 polymer ?
#
loop_
_entity_poly.entity_id
_entity_poly.type
_entity_poly.pdbx_seq_one_letter_code
_entity_poly.pdbx_strand_id
1 'polypeptide(L)'
;MASRQFFDPLTLLRVAPVVSSSAALWFSHDQYFFLKVFLRIEDHDKVKPVIPAYFRKFFNGGVARLLPLYAITIGTGIANSYSRPAAAHLWYACGAAFALAHFTFVPAVYVEGRASRQRGERC
;
A
#
# COMPACT_ATOMS: atom_id res chain seq x y z
N MET A 1 -6.08 -14.64 -32.21
CA MET A 1 -5.69 -15.34 -30.97
C MET A 1 -4.98 -14.37 -30.01
N ALA A 2 -5.70 -13.44 -29.39
CA ALA A 2 -5.11 -12.45 -28.47
C ALA A 2 -4.85 -13.02 -27.05
N SER A 3 -5.60 -14.05 -26.63
CA SER A 3 -5.47 -14.64 -25.30
C SER A 3 -4.09 -15.27 -25.05
N ARG A 4 -3.47 -15.90 -26.05
CA ARG A 4 -2.13 -16.51 -25.91
C ARG A 4 -1.02 -15.49 -25.62
N GLN A 5 -1.18 -14.22 -26.02
CA GLN A 5 -0.22 -13.17 -25.71
C GLN A 5 -0.39 -12.66 -24.27
N PHE A 6 -1.62 -12.64 -23.74
CA PHE A 6 -1.87 -12.25 -22.35
C PHE A 6 -1.45 -13.31 -21.33
N PHE A 7 -1.51 -14.60 -21.70
CA PHE A 7 -1.08 -15.71 -20.85
C PHE A 7 0.39 -16.13 -21.06
N ASP A 8 1.17 -15.37 -21.83
CA ASP A 8 2.61 -15.55 -21.90
C ASP A 8 3.25 -15.19 -20.53
N PRO A 9 4.02 -16.09 -19.89
CA PRO A 9 4.59 -15.86 -18.57
C PRO A 9 5.43 -14.58 -18.47
N LEU A 10 6.16 -14.23 -19.53
CA LEU A 10 6.95 -12.99 -19.58
C LEU A 10 6.07 -11.74 -19.66
N THR A 11 5.00 -11.80 -20.46
CA THR A 11 4.03 -10.72 -20.56
C THR A 11 3.27 -10.53 -19.23
N LEU A 12 2.87 -11.63 -18.58
CA LEU A 12 2.23 -11.59 -17.26
C LEU A 12 3.16 -10.98 -16.21
N LEU A 13 4.44 -11.37 -16.20
CA LEU A 13 5.45 -10.81 -15.31
C LEU A 13 5.56 -9.29 -15.48
N ARG A 14 5.55 -8.79 -16.71
CA ARG A 14 5.69 -7.35 -17.04
C ARG A 14 4.47 -6.52 -16.67
N VAL A 15 3.28 -7.09 -16.79
CA VAL A 15 1.99 -6.41 -16.53
C VAL A 15 1.57 -6.48 -15.06
N ALA A 16 1.98 -7.53 -14.34
CA ALA A 16 1.68 -7.72 -12.93
C ALA A 16 1.94 -6.48 -12.05
N PRO A 17 3.11 -5.82 -12.07
CA PRO A 17 3.37 -4.66 -11.21
C PRO A 17 2.50 -3.45 -11.55
N VAL A 18 2.02 -3.35 -12.79
CA VAL A 18 1.11 -2.27 -13.22
C VAL A 18 -0.29 -2.51 -12.65
N VAL A 19 -0.79 -3.75 -12.76
CA VAL A 19 -2.12 -4.13 -12.26
C VAL A 19 -2.18 -4.04 -10.74
N SER A 20 -1.19 -4.60 -10.04
CA SER A 20 -1.15 -4.58 -8.57
C SER A 20 -1.02 -3.16 -8.02
N SER A 21 -0.19 -2.31 -8.65
CA SER A 21 -0.06 -0.90 -8.26
C SER A 21 -1.32 -0.09 -8.54
N SER A 22 -2.03 -0.37 -9.64
CA SER A 22 -3.31 0.29 -9.95
C SER A 22 -4.39 -0.06 -8.92
N ALA A 23 -4.46 -1.33 -8.50
CA ALA A 23 -5.37 -1.75 -7.43
C ALA A 23 -5.01 -1.09 -6.08
N ALA A 24 -3.72 -0.97 -5.76
CA ALA A 24 -3.28 -0.25 -4.57
C ALA A 24 -3.65 1.24 -4.62
N LEU A 25 -3.48 1.90 -5.78
CA LEU A 25 -3.86 3.30 -5.97
C LEU A 25 -5.36 3.52 -5.82
N TRP A 26 -6.18 2.61 -6.38
CA TRP A 26 -7.63 2.65 -6.20
C TRP A 26 -8.03 2.57 -4.73
N PHE A 27 -7.39 1.67 -3.96
CA PHE A 27 -7.61 1.57 -2.52
C PHE A 27 -7.20 2.85 -1.79
N SER A 28 -6.06 3.47 -2.14
CA SER A 28 -5.65 4.76 -1.56
C SER A 28 -6.64 5.88 -1.85
N HIS A 29 -7.21 5.92 -3.06
CA HIS A 29 -8.22 6.92 -3.43
C HIS A 29 -9.51 6.77 -2.61
N ASP A 30 -9.96 5.52 -2.41
CA ASP A 30 -11.10 5.20 -1.54
C ASP A 30 -10.86 5.65 -0.09
N GLN A 31 -9.66 5.40 0.44
CA GLN A 31 -9.28 5.88 1.78
C GLN A 31 -9.22 7.41 1.87
N TYR A 32 -8.70 8.08 0.85
CA TYR A 32 -8.72 9.55 0.79
C TYR A 32 -10.15 10.09 0.83
N PHE A 33 -11.07 9.48 0.08
CA PHE A 33 -12.47 9.85 0.07
C PHE A 33 -13.12 9.70 1.45
N PHE A 34 -12.94 8.55 2.12
CA PHE A 34 -13.50 8.33 3.46
C PHE A 34 -12.88 9.24 4.52
N LEU A 35 -11.56 9.44 4.52
CA LEU A 35 -10.88 10.30 5.49
C LEU A 35 -11.29 11.77 5.35
N LYS A 36 -11.56 12.22 4.13
CA LYS A 36 -12.05 13.58 3.87
C LYS A 36 -13.40 13.86 4.52
N VAL A 37 -14.25 12.84 4.72
CA VAL A 37 -15.52 13.00 5.43
C VAL A 37 -15.28 13.39 6.89
N PHE A 38 -14.32 12.74 7.58
CA PHE A 38 -14.00 13.07 8.96
C PHE A 38 -13.50 14.51 9.14
N LEU A 39 -12.82 15.07 8.14
CA LEU A 39 -12.33 16.46 8.16
C LEU A 39 -13.45 17.50 7.96
N ARG A 40 -14.61 17.10 7.45
CA ARG A 40 -15.74 17.99 7.16
C ARG A 40 -16.81 18.00 8.24
N ILE A 41 -16.69 17.14 9.26
CA ILE A 41 -17.64 17.11 10.37
C ILE A 41 -17.35 18.30 11.29
N GLU A 42 -18.31 19.21 11.42
CA GLU A 42 -18.20 20.43 12.24
C GLU A 42 -18.16 20.13 13.75
N ASP A 43 -18.83 19.05 14.18
CA ASP A 43 -18.89 18.61 15.57
C ASP A 43 -17.65 17.77 15.96
N HIS A 44 -16.50 18.44 16.02
CA HIS A 44 -15.20 17.82 16.27
C HIS A 44 -15.11 17.07 17.60
N ASP A 45 -15.89 17.47 18.62
CA ASP A 45 -15.82 16.86 19.94
C ASP A 45 -16.43 15.45 19.97
N LYS A 46 -17.42 15.17 19.10
CA LYS A 46 -17.95 13.81 18.89
C LYS A 46 -17.01 12.92 18.07
N VAL A 47 -16.21 13.50 17.18
CA VAL A 47 -15.37 12.75 16.22
C VAL A 47 -13.99 12.42 16.79
N LYS A 48 -13.39 13.32 17.56
CA LYS A 48 -12.08 13.14 18.22
C LYS A 48 -11.89 11.77 18.88
N PRO A 49 -12.83 11.24 19.69
CA PRO A 49 -12.64 9.93 20.33
C PRO A 49 -12.78 8.74 19.36
N VAL A 50 -13.48 8.91 18.24
CA VAL A 50 -13.73 7.82 17.27
C VAL A 50 -12.54 7.59 16.36
N ILE A 51 -11.77 8.65 16.03
CA ILE A 51 -10.64 8.60 15.10
C ILE A 51 -9.58 7.54 15.50
N PRO A 52 -9.08 7.47 16.75
CA PRO A 52 -8.09 6.46 17.13
C PRO A 52 -8.64 5.03 17.02
N ALA A 53 -9.91 4.82 17.37
CA ALA A 53 -10.56 3.51 17.27
C ALA A 53 -10.72 3.06 15.80
N TYR A 54 -11.09 3.99 14.92
CA TYR A 54 -11.15 3.79 13.47
C TYR A 54 -9.79 3.34 12.93
N PHE A 55 -8.73 4.12 13.16
CA PHE A 55 -7.40 3.79 12.65
C PHE A 55 -6.90 2.43 13.16
N ARG A 56 -7.13 2.09 14.42
CA ARG A 56 -6.75 0.78 14.98
C ARG A 56 -7.43 -0.38 14.25
N LYS A 57 -8.73 -0.28 13.97
CA LYS A 57 -9.46 -1.33 13.24
C LYS A 57 -9.06 -1.36 11.77
N PHE A 58 -8.91 -0.18 11.17
CA PHE A 58 -8.51 -0.01 9.79
C PHE A 58 -7.11 -0.60 9.54
N PHE A 59 -6.09 -0.27 10.32
CA PHE A 59 -4.72 -0.78 10.11
C PHE A 59 -4.66 -2.30 10.23
N ASN A 60 -5.35 -2.90 11.20
CA ASN A 60 -5.37 -4.36 11.37
C ASN A 60 -5.95 -5.11 10.14
N GLY A 61 -7.00 -4.57 9.51
CA GLY A 61 -7.61 -5.19 8.33
C GLY A 61 -6.99 -4.73 7.00
N GLY A 62 -6.62 -3.46 6.90
CA GLY A 62 -6.10 -2.82 5.69
C GLY A 62 -4.71 -3.31 5.33
N VAL A 63 -3.82 -3.50 6.32
CA VAL A 63 -2.48 -4.04 6.08
C VAL A 63 -2.56 -5.46 5.50
N ALA A 64 -3.46 -6.30 6.01
CA ALA A 64 -3.66 -7.66 5.49
C ALA A 64 -4.11 -7.68 4.02
N ARG A 65 -4.86 -6.66 3.58
CA ARG A 65 -5.31 -6.53 2.18
C ARG A 65 -4.24 -5.94 1.26
N LEU A 66 -3.42 -5.03 1.76
CA LEU A 66 -2.37 -4.37 0.98
C LEU A 66 -1.10 -5.20 0.85
N LEU A 67 -0.79 -6.04 1.84
CA LEU A 67 0.44 -6.83 1.87
C LEU A 67 0.62 -7.73 0.63
N PRO A 68 -0.41 -8.47 0.15
CA PRO A 68 -0.29 -9.24 -1.08
C PRO A 68 -0.04 -8.37 -2.33
N LEU A 69 -0.73 -7.23 -2.45
CA LEU A 69 -0.56 -6.34 -3.61
C LEU A 69 0.86 -5.77 -3.69
N TYR A 70 1.39 -5.30 -2.55
CA TYR A 70 2.76 -4.80 -2.47
C TYR A 70 3.79 -5.91 -2.66
N ALA A 71 3.57 -7.12 -2.11
CA ALA A 71 4.45 -8.26 -2.33
C ALA A 71 4.52 -8.63 -3.82
N ILE A 72 3.38 -8.63 -4.53
CA ILE A 72 3.33 -8.86 -5.98
C ILE A 72 4.07 -7.75 -6.73
N THR A 73 3.82 -6.47 -6.43
CA THR A 73 4.52 -5.35 -7.08
C THR A 73 6.03 -5.43 -6.89
N ILE A 74 6.50 -5.65 -5.67
CA ILE A 74 7.93 -5.71 -5.34
C ILE A 74 8.57 -6.94 -5.99
N GLY A 75 7.97 -8.12 -5.81
CA GLY A 75 8.50 -9.38 -6.34
C GLY A 75 8.59 -9.38 -7.88
N THR A 76 7.53 -8.93 -8.55
CA THR A 76 7.51 -8.85 -10.01
C THR A 76 8.36 -7.70 -10.54
N GLY A 77 8.45 -6.57 -9.83
CA GLY A 77 9.36 -5.48 -10.18
C GLY A 77 10.84 -5.89 -10.12
N ILE A 78 11.24 -6.60 -9.06
CA ILE A 78 12.60 -7.15 -8.94
C ILE A 78 12.86 -8.17 -10.05
N ALA A 79 11.95 -9.13 -10.26
CA ALA A 79 12.10 -10.15 -11.30
C ALA A 79 12.19 -9.54 -12.71
N ASN A 80 11.38 -8.53 -13.04
CA ASN A 80 11.49 -7.81 -14.31
C ASN A 80 12.83 -7.09 -14.46
N SER A 81 13.37 -6.52 -13.37
CA SER A 81 14.65 -5.80 -13.37
C SER A 81 15.84 -6.72 -13.73
N TYR A 82 15.79 -7.99 -13.34
CA TYR A 82 16.82 -8.98 -13.67
C TYR A 82 16.68 -9.57 -15.09
N SER A 83 15.49 -9.53 -15.68
CA SER A 83 15.16 -10.19 -16.97
C SER A 83 15.63 -9.47 -18.26
N ARG A 84 16.91 -9.07 -18.40
CA ARG A 84 17.43 -8.22 -19.51
C ARG A 84 16.96 -8.56 -20.95
N PRO A 85 16.83 -7.56 -21.89
CA PRO A 85 16.85 -6.12 -21.71
C PRO A 85 15.50 -5.51 -22.11
N ALA A 86 14.59 -5.31 -21.16
CA ALA A 86 13.62 -4.25 -21.31
C ALA A 86 14.37 -2.92 -21.09
N ALA A 87 14.32 -1.99 -22.04
CA ALA A 87 14.79 -0.61 -21.84
C ALA A 87 14.24 0.01 -20.52
N ALA A 88 13.15 -0.56 -20.00
CA ALA A 88 12.48 -0.18 -18.77
C ALA A 88 12.96 -0.88 -17.47
N HIS A 89 14.05 -1.64 -17.46
CA HIS A 89 14.53 -2.33 -16.24
C HIS A 89 14.76 -1.36 -15.05
N LEU A 90 15.24 -0.14 -15.30
CA LEU A 90 15.38 0.90 -14.28
C LEU A 90 14.02 1.32 -13.70
N TRP A 91 12.98 1.41 -14.53
CA TRP A 91 11.63 1.75 -14.08
C TRP A 91 11.03 0.66 -13.19
N TYR A 92 11.26 -0.61 -13.51
CA TYR A 92 10.86 -1.72 -12.65
C TYR A 92 11.61 -1.70 -11.30
N ALA A 93 12.91 -1.39 -11.32
CA ALA A 93 13.72 -1.27 -10.11
C ALA A 93 13.29 -0.09 -9.23
N CYS A 94 13.07 1.09 -9.84
CA CYS A 94 12.56 2.27 -9.15
C CYS A 94 11.17 2.00 -8.57
N GLY A 95 10.26 1.38 -9.33
CA GLY A 95 8.92 1.03 -8.86
C GLY A 95 8.96 0.08 -7.65
N ALA A 96 9.82 -0.94 -7.71
CA ALA A 96 10.03 -1.86 -6.58
C ALA A 96 10.61 -1.14 -5.35
N ALA A 97 11.60 -0.26 -5.55
CA ALA A 97 12.21 0.52 -4.47
C ALA A 97 11.20 1.47 -3.80
N PHE A 98 10.39 2.18 -4.59
CA PHE A 98 9.31 3.04 -4.06
C PHE A 98 8.26 2.24 -3.30
N ALA A 99 7.84 1.08 -3.83
CA ALA A 99 6.87 0.22 -3.16
C ALA A 99 7.40 -0.32 -1.83
N LEU A 100 8.68 -0.72 -1.78
CA LEU A 100 9.35 -1.16 -0.56
C LEU A 100 9.43 -0.01 0.45
N ALA A 101 9.92 1.16 0.03
CA ALA A 101 10.03 2.34 0.89
C ALA A 101 8.67 2.76 1.46
N HIS A 102 7.61 2.76 0.64
CA HIS A 102 6.25 3.08 1.10
C HIS A 102 5.75 2.06 2.14
N PHE A 103 6.02 0.77 1.93
CA PHE A 103 5.59 -0.26 2.87
C PHE A 103 6.32 -0.18 4.23
N THR A 104 7.59 0.26 4.24
CA THR A 104 8.35 0.45 5.50
C THR A 104 7.80 1.55 6.42
N PHE A 105 6.92 2.43 5.91
CA PHE A 105 6.25 3.44 6.73
C PHE A 105 5.27 2.83 7.76
N VAL A 106 4.64 1.70 7.43
CA VAL A 106 3.64 1.05 8.29
C VAL A 106 4.23 0.63 9.65
N PRO A 107 5.37 -0.09 9.71
CA PRO A 107 6.05 -0.37 10.97
C PRO A 107 6.40 0.88 11.78
N ALA A 108 6.89 1.95 11.14
CA ALA A 108 7.29 3.18 11.83
C ALA A 108 6.11 3.83 12.58
N VAL A 109 4.94 3.89 11.95
CA VAL A 109 3.72 4.44 12.56
C VAL A 109 3.18 3.54 13.68
N TYR A 110 3.23 2.22 13.49
CA TYR A 110 2.75 1.28 14.50
C TYR A 110 3.62 1.26 15.77
N VAL A 111 4.94 1.35 15.60
CA VAL A 111 5.90 1.42 16.72
C VAL A 111 5.69 2.70 17.53
N GLU A 112 5.53 3.85 16.88
CA GLU A 112 5.26 5.13 17.55
C GLU A 112 3.93 5.11 18.32
N GLY A 113 2.87 4.56 17.73
CA GLY A 113 1.57 4.42 18.40
C GLY A 113 1.63 3.55 19.66
N ARG A 114 2.49 2.53 19.69
CA ARG A 114 2.71 1.70 20.88
C ARG A 114 3.53 2.43 21.94
N ALA A 115 4.54 3.19 21.54
CA ALA A 115 5.38 3.97 22.44
C ALA A 115 4.59 5.10 23.13
N SER A 116 3.72 5.79 22.39
CA SER A 116 2.83 6.82 22.94
C SER A 116 1.81 6.26 23.93
N ARG A 117 1.28 5.05 23.68
CA ARG A 117 0.35 4.36 24.59
C ARG A 117 1.00 4.03 25.93
N GLN A 118 2.22 3.49 25.92
CA GLN A 118 2.94 3.19 27.17
C GLN A 118 3.30 4.46 27.96
N ARG A 119 3.38 5.62 27.31
CA ARG A 119 3.59 6.91 27.97
C ARG A 119 2.30 7.44 28.60
N GLY A 120 1.15 7.29 27.93
CA GLY A 120 -0.16 7.68 28.45
C GLY A 120 -0.72 6.79 29.57
N GLU A 121 -0.35 5.50 29.61
CA GLU A 121 -0.75 4.58 30.71
C GLU A 121 0.15 4.73 31.98
N ARG A 122 1.17 5.60 31.95
CA ARG A 122 2.09 5.87 33.08
C ARG A 122 1.88 7.23 33.76
N CYS A 123 0.93 8.05 33.28
CA CYS A 123 0.49 9.29 33.92
C CYS A 123 -0.93 9.10 34.46
#